data_AF-A0A1L8DNR6-F1
#
_entry.id   AF-A0A1L8DNR6-F1
#
_cell.length_a   1.000
_cell.length_b   1.000
_cell.length_c   1.000
_cell.angle_alpha   90.00
_cell.angle_beta   90.00
_cell.angle_gamma   90.00
#
_symmetry.space_group_name_H-M   'P 1'
#
loop_
_entity.id
_entity.type
_entity.pdbx_description
1 polymer ?
#
loop_
_entity_poly.entity_id
_entity_poly.type
_entity_poly.pdbx_seq_one_letter_code
_entity_poly.pdbx_strand_id
1 'polypeptide(L)'
;MFQMAKLHNILLFFIILSVVFAQDMQTKNSSNNTSNNLSREPESCRIGDKVLRHGDEWTDPRGCVVFFCYEGELLDVDYCADLIMNQPNCYIVPINRNVDFPYCCPKVVCN
;
A
#
# COMPACT_ATOMS: atom_id res chain seq x y z
N MET A 1 30.85 -7.05 65.86
CA MET A 1 31.34 -7.98 64.82
C MET A 1 30.61 -7.61 63.52
N PHE A 2 31.28 -6.83 62.68
CA PHE A 2 30.78 -6.34 61.38
C PHE A 2 30.88 -7.46 60.34
N GLN A 3 29.78 -7.87 59.70
CA GLN A 3 29.79 -8.65 58.46
C GLN A 3 28.56 -8.23 57.62
N MET A 4 28.73 -7.39 56.60
CA MET A 4 29.24 -7.71 55.25
C MET A 4 28.32 -8.65 54.43
N ALA A 5 26.99 -8.57 54.56
CA ALA A 5 26.05 -9.39 53.77
C ALA A 5 25.15 -8.61 52.79
N LYS A 6 25.42 -7.32 52.54
CA LYS A 6 24.58 -6.48 51.65
C LYS A 6 25.27 -5.96 50.38
N LEU A 7 26.55 -6.32 50.16
CA LEU A 7 27.34 -5.76 49.07
C LEU A 7 27.38 -6.63 47.79
N HIS A 8 27.08 -7.93 47.88
CA HIS A 8 27.15 -8.82 46.71
C HIS A 8 25.97 -8.69 45.73
N ASN A 9 24.78 -8.34 46.19
CA ASN A 9 23.58 -8.32 45.33
C ASN A 9 23.47 -7.03 44.49
N ILE A 10 24.07 -5.94 44.97
CA ILE A 10 24.10 -4.66 44.27
C ILE A 10 25.14 -4.68 43.14
N LEU A 11 26.28 -5.37 43.36
CA LEU A 11 27.34 -5.47 42.36
C LEU A 11 26.91 -6.27 41.13
N LEU A 12 26.08 -7.31 41.31
CA LEU A 12 25.53 -8.10 40.20
C LEU A 12 24.61 -7.27 39.31
N PHE A 13 23.81 -6.37 39.88
CA PHE A 13 22.90 -5.51 39.11
C PHE A 13 23.62 -4.55 38.16
N PHE A 14 24.80 -4.03 38.56
CA PHE A 14 25.59 -3.13 37.71
C PHE A 14 26.25 -3.84 36.52
N ILE A 15 26.59 -5.13 36.64
CA ILE A 15 27.20 -5.90 35.54
C ILE A 15 26.17 -6.19 34.42
N ILE A 16 24.90 -6.40 34.76
CA ILE A 16 23.87 -6.69 33.73
C ILE A 16 23.51 -5.44 32.92
N LEU A 17 23.60 -4.25 33.53
CA LEU A 17 23.34 -2.98 32.86
C LEU A 17 24.42 -2.61 31.83
N SER A 18 25.68 -3.02 32.00
CA SER A 18 26.75 -2.72 31.04
C SER A 18 26.75 -3.62 29.81
N VAL A 19 26.11 -4.79 29.84
CA VAL A 19 26.02 -5.70 28.67
C VAL A 19 24.96 -5.22 27.66
N VAL A 20 23.98 -4.42 28.07
CA VAL A 20 22.88 -3.96 27.19
C VAL A 20 23.30 -2.81 26.25
N PHE A 21 24.35 -2.05 26.56
CA PHE A 21 24.73 -0.87 25.76
C PHE A 21 25.78 -1.14 24.65
N ALA A 22 26.17 -2.40 24.40
CA ALA A 22 27.18 -2.72 23.38
C ALA A 22 26.63 -2.95 21.96
N GLN A 23 25.35 -2.66 21.70
CA GLN A 23 24.72 -2.91 20.39
C GLN A 23 24.10 -1.65 19.79
N ASP A 24 24.89 -0.60 19.52
CA ASP A 24 24.52 0.36 18.48
C ASP A 24 25.71 1.21 18.00
N MET A 25 26.60 0.61 17.22
CA MET A 25 27.48 1.36 16.32
C MET A 25 27.95 0.48 15.16
N GLN A 26 27.01 0.04 14.32
CA GLN A 26 27.35 -0.30 12.94
C GLN A 26 27.00 0.89 12.07
N THR A 27 27.92 1.86 12.02
CA THR A 27 28.00 2.77 10.89
C THR A 27 28.25 1.91 9.66
N LYS A 28 27.21 1.72 8.85
CA LYS A 28 27.22 1.03 7.56
C LYS A 28 28.26 1.69 6.64
N ASN A 29 29.50 1.24 6.69
CA ASN A 29 30.44 1.40 5.59
C ASN A 29 30.22 0.20 4.65
N SER A 30 29.20 0.31 3.81
CA SER A 30 28.85 -0.72 2.81
C SER A 30 29.03 -0.14 1.41
N SER A 31 30.28 0.15 1.04
CA SER A 31 30.72 0.13 -0.35
C SER A 31 31.53 -1.14 -0.59
N ASN A 32 30.87 -2.28 -0.44
CA ASN A 32 31.37 -3.55 -0.96
C ASN A 32 30.45 -3.94 -2.11
N ASN A 33 31.00 -3.98 -3.31
CA ASN A 33 30.38 -4.48 -4.54
C ASN A 33 29.71 -5.83 -4.29
N THR A 34 28.44 -5.76 -3.95
CA THR A 34 27.51 -6.87 -4.11
C THR A 34 26.66 -6.42 -5.27
N SER A 35 26.80 -7.10 -6.41
CA SER A 35 25.77 -7.12 -7.43
C SER A 35 24.52 -7.65 -6.76
N ASN A 36 23.79 -6.74 -6.11
CA ASN A 36 22.50 -7.01 -5.54
C ASN A 36 21.64 -7.24 -6.78
N ASN A 37 21.46 -8.50 -7.15
CA ASN A 37 20.26 -8.95 -7.80
C ASN A 37 19.12 -8.59 -6.82
N LEU A 38 18.75 -7.32 -6.80
CA LEU A 38 17.44 -6.85 -6.42
C LEU A 38 16.56 -7.52 -7.45
N SER A 39 16.14 -8.75 -7.12
CA SER A 39 14.96 -9.33 -7.75
C SER A 39 13.90 -8.26 -7.49
N ARG A 40 13.66 -7.43 -8.50
CA ARG A 40 12.56 -6.47 -8.50
C ARG A 40 11.35 -7.37 -8.42
N GLU A 41 10.89 -7.67 -7.21
CA GLU A 41 9.51 -8.06 -7.07
C GLU A 41 8.72 -6.94 -7.76
N PRO A 42 7.84 -7.30 -8.71
CA PRO A 42 7.06 -6.29 -9.40
C PRO A 42 6.40 -5.40 -8.35
N GLU A 43 6.69 -4.11 -8.41
CA GLU A 43 6.18 -3.17 -7.42
C GLU A 43 4.65 -3.28 -7.38
N SER A 44 4.10 -3.50 -6.18
CA SER A 44 2.67 -3.69 -5.97
C SER A 44 1.97 -2.36 -5.78
N CYS A 45 0.78 -2.21 -6.33
CA CYS A 45 -0.05 -1.03 -6.14
C CYS A 45 -0.98 -1.18 -4.94
N ARG A 46 -1.30 -0.07 -4.27
CA ARG A 46 -2.22 -0.04 -3.11
C ARG A 46 -3.37 0.94 -3.33
N ILE A 47 -4.62 0.44 -3.23
CA ILE A 47 -5.84 1.26 -3.24
C ILE A 47 -6.63 0.99 -1.98
N GLY A 48 -6.62 1.93 -1.04
CA GLY A 48 -7.21 1.73 0.28
C GLY A 48 -6.62 0.48 0.94
N ASP A 49 -7.46 -0.52 1.16
CA ASP A 49 -7.09 -1.79 1.79
C ASP A 49 -6.68 -2.89 0.78
N LYS A 50 -6.78 -2.60 -0.53
CA LYS A 50 -6.52 -3.54 -1.61
C LYS A 50 -5.08 -3.43 -2.08
N VAL A 51 -4.41 -4.58 -2.22
CA VAL A 51 -3.09 -4.70 -2.85
C VAL A 51 -3.28 -5.36 -4.22
N LEU A 52 -2.76 -4.72 -5.26
CA LEU A 52 -2.74 -5.20 -6.64
C LEU A 52 -1.28 -5.50 -7.02
N ARG A 53 -1.06 -6.57 -7.77
CA ARG A 53 0.26 -6.91 -8.33
C ARG A 53 0.41 -6.20 -9.68
N HIS A 54 1.65 -6.03 -10.13
CA HIS A 54 1.90 -5.60 -11.51
C HIS A 54 1.11 -6.48 -12.49
N GLY A 55 0.39 -5.83 -13.42
CA GLY A 55 -0.46 -6.49 -14.40
C GLY A 55 -1.90 -6.74 -13.93
N ASP A 56 -2.22 -6.52 -12.65
CA ASP A 56 -3.60 -6.68 -12.17
C ASP A 56 -4.47 -5.51 -12.65
N GLU A 57 -5.67 -5.85 -13.09
CA GLU A 57 -6.78 -4.92 -13.31
C GLU A 57 -7.78 -5.00 -12.16
N TRP A 58 -8.35 -3.86 -11.79
CA TRP A 58 -9.37 -3.80 -10.77
C TRP A 58 -10.38 -2.69 -11.04
N THR A 59 -11.66 -3.04 -11.02
CA THR A 59 -12.76 -2.09 -11.12
C THR A 59 -13.12 -1.54 -9.73
N ASP A 60 -13.09 -0.22 -9.54
CA ASP A 60 -13.67 0.39 -8.33
C ASP A 60 -15.20 0.43 -8.46
N PRO A 61 -15.94 -0.32 -7.62
CA PRO A 61 -17.40 -0.37 -7.69
C PRO A 61 -18.07 0.98 -7.33
N ARG A 62 -17.34 1.91 -6.69
CA ARG A 62 -17.89 3.24 -6.32
C ARG A 62 -17.82 4.21 -7.50
N GLY A 63 -16.76 4.13 -8.28
CA GLY A 63 -16.47 5.03 -9.39
C GLY A 63 -16.87 4.49 -10.76
N CYS A 64 -17.06 3.16 -10.89
CA CYS A 64 -17.17 2.49 -12.19
C CYS A 64 -15.96 2.83 -13.10
N VAL A 65 -14.76 2.68 -12.54
CA VAL A 65 -13.48 2.97 -13.22
C VAL A 65 -12.62 1.71 -13.14
N VAL A 66 -11.89 1.41 -14.21
CA VAL A 66 -10.90 0.33 -14.23
C VAL A 66 -9.52 0.91 -13.96
N PHE A 67 -8.89 0.40 -12.89
CA PHE A 67 -7.51 0.67 -12.54
C PHE A 67 -6.63 -0.48 -13.03
N PHE A 68 -5.44 -0.15 -13.53
CA PHE A 68 -4.39 -1.08 -13.89
C PHE A 68 -3.15 -0.81 -13.05
N CYS A 69 -2.56 -1.86 -12.47
CA CYS A 69 -1.33 -1.72 -11.71
C CYS A 69 -0.11 -1.93 -12.62
N TYR A 70 0.69 -0.88 -12.80
CA TYR A 70 1.91 -0.92 -13.60
C TYR A 70 3.11 -0.48 -12.77
N GLU A 71 3.96 -1.44 -12.42
CA GLU A 71 5.24 -1.19 -11.72
C GLU A 71 5.06 -0.29 -10.47
N GLY A 72 4.08 -0.60 -9.62
CA GLY A 72 3.81 0.14 -8.39
C GLY A 72 2.94 1.38 -8.57
N GLU A 73 2.70 1.81 -9.81
CA GLU A 73 1.82 2.91 -10.16
C GLU A 73 0.42 2.44 -10.56
N LEU A 74 -0.59 3.17 -10.12
CA LEU A 74 -1.98 2.95 -10.53
C LEU A 74 -2.30 3.83 -11.71
N LEU A 75 -2.70 3.18 -12.80
CA LEU A 75 -3.11 3.84 -14.03
C LEU A 75 -4.63 3.71 -14.19
N ASP A 76 -5.28 4.83 -14.49
CA ASP A 76 -6.70 4.84 -14.87
C ASP A 76 -6.77 4.44 -16.36
N VAL A 77 -7.24 3.23 -16.64
CA VAL A 77 -7.20 2.69 -18.01
C VAL A 77 -8.52 2.82 -18.75
N ASP A 78 -9.65 2.71 -18.04
CA ASP A 78 -10.97 2.86 -18.63
C ASP A 78 -11.93 3.61 -17.71
N TYR A 79 -12.73 4.50 -18.32
CA TYR A 79 -13.77 5.30 -17.69
C TYR A 79 -15.05 5.26 -18.52
N CYS A 80 -16.16 5.59 -17.88
CA CYS A 80 -17.44 5.69 -18.57
C CYS A 80 -17.43 6.79 -19.62
N ALA A 81 -18.05 6.54 -20.77
CA ALA A 81 -18.18 7.53 -21.83
C ALA A 81 -18.86 8.82 -21.36
N ASP A 82 -18.49 9.94 -21.97
CA ASP A 82 -19.09 11.24 -21.70
C ASP A 82 -20.61 11.21 -21.93
N LEU A 83 -21.35 11.78 -20.98
CA LEU A 83 -22.80 11.88 -21.06
C LEU A 83 -23.17 13.08 -21.93
N ILE A 84 -23.65 12.82 -23.15
CA ILE A 84 -24.08 13.87 -24.07
C ILE A 84 -25.61 13.99 -24.01
N MET A 85 -26.12 15.18 -23.63
CA MET A 85 -27.56 15.49 -23.61
C MET A 85 -27.92 16.45 -24.75
N ASN A 86 -28.17 15.88 -25.93
CA ASN A 86 -28.37 16.62 -27.18
C ASN A 86 -29.85 16.70 -27.59
N GLN A 87 -30.74 16.06 -26.84
CA GLN A 87 -32.17 15.97 -27.13
C GLN A 87 -33.00 16.49 -25.93
N PRO A 88 -34.19 17.06 -26.18
CA PRO A 88 -35.14 17.38 -25.12
C PRO A 88 -35.74 16.10 -24.53
N ASN A 89 -36.22 16.16 -23.29
CA ASN A 89 -36.84 15.04 -22.58
C ASN A 89 -35.90 13.85 -22.30
N CYS A 90 -34.59 14.11 -22.15
CA CYS A 90 -33.64 13.12 -21.68
C CYS A 90 -33.43 13.20 -20.17
N TYR A 91 -33.04 12.08 -19.56
CA TYR A 91 -32.58 12.02 -18.19
C TYR A 91 -31.36 11.11 -18.06
N ILE A 92 -30.57 11.33 -17.01
CA ILE A 92 -29.38 10.53 -16.71
C ILE A 92 -29.79 9.40 -15.77
N VAL A 93 -29.53 8.17 -16.20
CA VAL A 93 -29.51 7.01 -15.30
C VAL A 93 -28.17 7.02 -14.57
N PRO A 94 -28.14 7.06 -13.23
CA PRO A 94 -26.91 7.15 -12.46
C PRO A 94 -26.11 5.85 -12.49
N ILE A 95 -24.88 5.89 -11.98
CA ILE A 95 -24.00 4.72 -11.82
C ILE A 95 -24.71 3.61 -11.04
N ASN A 96 -24.65 2.38 -11.56
CA ASN A 96 -25.15 1.19 -10.87
C ASN A 96 -23.99 0.43 -10.20
N ARG A 97 -23.85 0.59 -8.89
CA ARG A 97 -22.76 -0.02 -8.09
C ARG A 97 -22.88 -1.54 -7.89
N ASN A 98 -23.97 -2.15 -8.37
CA ASN A 98 -24.25 -3.57 -8.19
C ASN A 98 -23.80 -4.43 -9.38
N VAL A 99 -23.21 -3.82 -10.40
CA VAL A 99 -22.72 -4.50 -11.61
C VAL A 99 -21.30 -4.01 -11.91
N ASP A 100 -20.53 -4.80 -12.64
CA ASP A 100 -19.15 -4.45 -12.99
C ASP A 100 -19.08 -3.51 -14.20
N PHE A 101 -17.91 -2.90 -14.41
CA PHE A 101 -17.63 -2.15 -15.63
C PHE A 101 -17.73 -3.09 -16.85
N PRO A 102 -18.27 -2.64 -17.99
CA PRO A 102 -18.80 -1.30 -18.31
C PRO A 102 -20.28 -1.11 -17.94
N TYR A 103 -20.94 -2.10 -17.36
CA TYR A 103 -22.38 -2.08 -17.09
C TYR A 103 -22.79 -1.16 -15.95
N CYS A 104 -21.86 -0.79 -15.06
CA CYS A 104 -22.10 0.18 -14.01
C CYS A 104 -22.19 1.63 -14.51
N CYS A 105 -21.84 1.89 -15.77
CA CYS A 105 -21.73 3.25 -16.29
C CYS A 105 -23.06 3.98 -16.36
N PRO A 106 -23.06 5.30 -16.08
CA PRO A 106 -24.26 6.11 -16.27
C PRO A 106 -24.60 6.19 -17.75
N LYS A 107 -25.88 6.42 -18.06
CA LYS A 107 -26.36 6.54 -19.44
C LYS A 107 -27.43 7.60 -19.57
N VAL A 108 -27.47 8.25 -20.72
CA VAL A 108 -28.55 9.18 -21.09
C VAL A 108 -29.67 8.36 -21.74
N VAL A 109 -30.89 8.52 -21.23
CA VAL A 109 -32.11 7.92 -21.79
C VAL A 109 -33.02 9.04 -22.22
N CYS A 110 -33.43 9.02 -23.48
CA CYS A 110 -34.35 10.00 -24.09
C CYS A 110 -35.61 9.27 -24.56
N ASN A 111 -36.76 9.95 -24.48
CA ASN A 111 -38.06 9.45 -24.95
C ASN A 111 -38.37 9.86 -26.39
#